data_AF-A0A3P6PZ99-F1
#
_entry.id   AF-A0A3P6PZ99-F1
#
_cell.length_a   1.000
_cell.length_b   1.000
_cell.length_c   1.000
_cell.angle_alpha   90.00
_cell.angle_beta   90.00
_cell.angle_gamma   90.00
#
_symmetry.space_group_name_H-M   'P 1'
#
loop_
_entity.id
_entity.type
_entity.pdbx_description
1 polymer ?
#
loop_
_entity_poly.entity_id
_entity_poly.type
_entity_poly.pdbx_seq_one_letter_code
_entity_poly.pdbx_strand_id
1 'polypeptide(L)'
;MPRAIGDAVVGHLLSCAKISMTGTVTVFSYVFTPIGLYNGLRSAKNPKVPNIPLLEEYYQLNKRPTFNDIRVSLRFLLMLRFKALSKKLDLSDAKVSYWFRMKRNSVKFPEPFLYDTSEFFRAYPYHEMSRCIFWYYMVELAYYLSGLIWVFLEVKRKDFIVMLIHHFVTVALISFSYLINYFRIGSVIMLLHDSADFWLEAAKMFKYIGKSWSCMACFTAFICVWIATRLYYYPFRIIASLFYDAPRLIGFYPAINAFAVFLITLQLLHIFWTVQIIRTAAKPFTTGQLTSDARSDSEMSDTDNDCTTGSHANGAAKVK
;
A
#
# COMPACT_ATOMS: atom_id res chain seq x y z
N MET A 1 -5.24 27.00 -21.80
CA MET A 1 -5.45 26.22 -20.56
C MET A 1 -6.18 24.90 -20.81
N PRO A 2 -5.53 23.83 -21.31
CA PRO A 2 -6.10 22.47 -21.20
C PRO A 2 -5.18 21.45 -20.47
N ARG A 3 -3.96 21.84 -20.05
CA ARG A 3 -3.01 20.93 -19.37
C ARG A 3 -3.36 20.65 -17.89
N ALA A 4 -3.96 21.62 -17.18
CA ALA A 4 -4.24 21.48 -15.76
C ALA A 4 -5.35 20.45 -15.41
N ILE A 5 -6.22 20.09 -16.36
CA ILE A 5 -7.30 19.11 -16.15
C ILE A 5 -6.78 17.67 -16.34
N GLY A 6 -5.76 17.49 -17.19
CA GLY A 6 -5.12 16.19 -17.40
C GLY A 6 -4.39 15.69 -16.15
N ASP A 7 -3.68 16.59 -15.46
CA ASP A 7 -2.84 16.23 -14.32
C ASP A 7 -3.68 15.88 -13.07
N ALA A 8 -4.80 16.59 -12.86
CA ALA A 8 -5.75 16.27 -11.79
C ALA A 8 -6.48 14.94 -12.04
N VAL A 9 -6.84 14.63 -13.30
CA VAL A 9 -7.48 13.37 -13.67
C VAL A 9 -6.51 12.20 -13.59
N VAL A 10 -5.24 12.37 -13.97
CA VAL A 10 -4.20 11.34 -13.82
C VAL A 10 -3.91 11.08 -12.34
N GLY A 11 -3.81 12.11 -11.49
CA GLY A 11 -3.66 11.96 -10.05
C GLY A 11 -4.85 11.25 -9.38
N HIS A 12 -6.08 11.59 -9.77
CA HIS A 12 -7.30 10.96 -9.22
C HIS A 12 -7.50 9.53 -9.75
N LEU A 13 -7.19 9.27 -11.02
CA LEU A 13 -7.24 7.94 -11.62
C LEU A 13 -6.14 7.03 -11.07
N LEU A 14 -4.94 7.55 -10.80
CA LEU A 14 -3.85 6.82 -10.16
C LEU A 14 -4.15 6.56 -8.69
N SER A 15 -4.72 7.52 -7.95
CA SER A 15 -5.13 7.31 -6.56
C SER A 15 -6.26 6.27 -6.46
N CYS A 16 -7.27 6.33 -7.33
CA CYS A 16 -8.32 5.30 -7.41
C CYS A 16 -7.80 3.96 -7.97
N ALA A 17 -6.78 3.96 -8.84
CA ALA A 17 -6.11 2.75 -9.29
C ALA A 17 -5.28 2.11 -8.18
N LYS A 18 -4.54 2.90 -7.39
CA LYS A 18 -3.82 2.47 -6.20
C LYS A 18 -4.77 1.82 -5.22
N ILE A 19 -5.88 2.48 -4.83
CA ILE A 19 -6.90 1.93 -3.90
C ILE A 19 -7.54 0.64 -4.43
N SER A 20 -7.86 0.59 -5.73
CA SER A 20 -8.43 -0.60 -6.36
C SER A 20 -7.41 -1.75 -6.49
N MET A 21 -6.13 -1.44 -6.63
CA MET A 21 -5.04 -2.41 -6.81
C MET A 21 -4.54 -2.94 -5.46
N THR A 22 -4.36 -2.09 -4.43
CA THR A 22 -4.00 -2.50 -3.06
C THR A 22 -5.11 -3.31 -2.39
N GLY A 23 -6.38 -2.91 -2.54
CA GLY A 23 -7.50 -3.65 -1.94
C GLY A 23 -7.74 -5.02 -2.58
N THR A 24 -7.57 -5.14 -3.90
CA THR A 24 -7.87 -6.40 -4.62
C THR A 24 -6.66 -7.33 -4.72
N VAL A 25 -5.44 -6.79 -4.85
CA VAL A 25 -4.22 -7.59 -5.01
C VAL A 25 -3.60 -7.88 -3.65
N THR A 26 -3.52 -6.90 -2.76
CA THR A 26 -2.75 -7.04 -1.52
C THR A 26 -3.59 -7.60 -0.37
N VAL A 27 -4.77 -7.04 -0.11
CA VAL A 27 -5.61 -7.48 1.02
C VAL A 27 -6.24 -8.85 0.74
N PHE A 28 -6.82 -9.05 -0.45
CA PHE A 28 -7.44 -10.33 -0.81
C PHE A 28 -6.42 -11.46 -0.91
N SER A 29 -5.31 -11.25 -1.64
CA SER A 29 -4.35 -12.32 -1.89
C SER A 29 -3.49 -12.66 -0.68
N TYR A 30 -3.32 -11.77 0.31
CA TYR A 30 -2.36 -11.99 1.39
C TYR A 30 -2.92 -11.92 2.82
N VAL A 31 -4.12 -11.38 3.04
CA VAL A 31 -4.83 -11.52 4.32
C VAL A 31 -5.79 -12.72 4.26
N PHE A 32 -6.63 -12.78 3.23
CA PHE A 32 -7.66 -13.80 3.14
C PHE A 32 -7.15 -15.15 2.59
N THR A 33 -6.17 -15.16 1.70
CA THR A 33 -5.61 -16.43 1.17
C THR A 33 -4.95 -17.31 2.22
N PRO A 34 -4.02 -16.85 3.10
CA PRO A 34 -3.41 -17.73 4.11
C PRO A 34 -4.43 -18.23 5.15
N ILE A 35 -5.39 -17.38 5.56
CA ILE A 35 -6.52 -17.80 6.41
C ILE A 35 -7.34 -18.88 5.68
N GLY A 36 -7.58 -18.69 4.39
CA GLY A 36 -8.21 -19.66 3.52
C GLY A 36 -7.46 -20.99 3.46
N LEU A 37 -6.15 -20.96 3.23
CA LEU A 37 -5.28 -22.14 3.15
C LEU A 37 -5.25 -22.90 4.49
N TYR A 38 -5.19 -22.17 5.61
CA TYR A 38 -5.26 -22.74 6.96
C TYR A 38 -6.59 -23.45 7.22
N ASN A 39 -7.70 -22.90 6.69
CA ASN A 39 -9.03 -23.52 6.71
C ASN A 39 -9.23 -24.60 5.61
N GLY A 40 -8.14 -25.10 5.02
CA GLY A 40 -8.17 -26.21 4.06
C GLY A 40 -8.49 -25.82 2.61
N LEU A 41 -8.55 -24.52 2.27
CA LEU A 41 -8.59 -24.12 0.86
C LEU A 41 -7.26 -24.50 0.20
N ARG A 42 -7.31 -25.01 -1.04
CA ARG A 42 -6.09 -25.34 -1.79
C ARG A 42 -5.52 -24.07 -2.43
N SER A 43 -4.20 -23.97 -2.49
CA SER A 43 -3.51 -22.89 -3.20
C SER A 43 -3.87 -22.98 -4.68
N ALA A 44 -4.76 -22.10 -5.14
CA ALA A 44 -5.03 -21.96 -6.55
C ALA A 44 -3.80 -21.31 -7.19
N LYS A 45 -3.22 -21.96 -8.21
CA LYS A 45 -2.32 -21.27 -9.16
C LYS A 45 -3.00 -19.96 -9.55
N ASN A 46 -2.23 -18.86 -9.57
CA ASN A 46 -2.71 -17.53 -9.98
C ASN A 46 -3.67 -17.70 -11.16
N PRO A 47 -4.99 -17.54 -10.93
CA PRO A 47 -5.95 -17.97 -11.93
C PRO A 47 -5.75 -17.05 -13.12
N LYS A 48 -5.31 -17.63 -14.25
CA LYS A 48 -5.36 -16.94 -15.54
C LYS A 48 -6.83 -16.79 -15.89
N VAL A 49 -7.19 -15.69 -16.55
CA VAL A 49 -8.56 -15.52 -17.06
C VAL A 49 -8.91 -16.78 -17.87
N PRO A 50 -9.93 -17.56 -17.48
CA PRO A 50 -10.28 -18.78 -18.19
C PRO A 50 -10.52 -18.48 -19.67
N ASN A 51 -9.95 -19.27 -20.58
CA ASN A 51 -10.18 -19.04 -22.01
C ASN A 51 -11.58 -19.54 -22.39
N ILE A 52 -12.54 -18.62 -22.49
CA ILE A 52 -13.92 -18.90 -22.88
C ILE A 52 -14.22 -18.02 -24.10
N PRO A 53 -14.13 -18.56 -25.33
CA PRO A 53 -14.20 -17.78 -26.57
C PRO A 53 -15.45 -16.89 -26.67
N LEU A 54 -16.61 -17.40 -26.26
CA LEU A 54 -17.88 -16.66 -26.30
C LEU A 54 -17.91 -15.46 -25.33
N LEU A 55 -17.27 -15.56 -24.17
CA LEU A 55 -17.14 -14.45 -23.24
C LEU A 55 -16.14 -13.41 -23.75
N GLU A 56 -15.08 -13.87 -24.42
CA GLU A 56 -14.10 -12.99 -25.07
C GLU A 56 -14.74 -12.21 -26.22
N GLU A 57 -15.47 -12.88 -27.11
CA GLU A 57 -16.22 -12.26 -28.21
C GLU A 57 -17.20 -11.21 -27.68
N TYR A 58 -17.99 -11.57 -26.66
CA TYR A 58 -18.91 -10.64 -26.01
C TYR A 58 -18.18 -9.44 -25.38
N TYR A 59 -17.01 -9.67 -24.76
CA TYR A 59 -16.20 -8.61 -24.14
C TYR A 59 -15.62 -7.64 -25.20
N GLN A 60 -15.20 -8.15 -26.36
CA GLN A 60 -14.69 -7.33 -27.46
C GLN A 60 -15.79 -6.47 -28.10
N LEU A 61 -17.00 -7.02 -28.26
CA LEU A 61 -18.17 -6.31 -28.81
C LEU A 61 -18.69 -5.21 -27.89
N ASN A 62 -18.63 -5.42 -26.57
CA ASN A 62 -19.29 -4.55 -25.58
C ASN A 62 -18.31 -3.84 -24.65
N LYS A 63 -17.04 -3.59 -25.07
CA LYS A 63 -15.98 -2.93 -24.28
C LYS A 63 -16.61 -1.90 -23.33
N ARG A 64 -16.51 -2.16 -22.01
CA ARG A 64 -17.41 -1.59 -20.99
C ARG A 64 -17.73 -0.08 -21.17
N PRO A 65 -18.95 0.34 -20.81
CA PRO A 65 -19.34 1.75 -20.78
C PRO A 65 -18.48 2.56 -19.78
N THR A 66 -18.10 3.75 -20.22
CA THR A 66 -17.22 4.70 -19.54
C THR A 66 -17.88 5.27 -18.28
N PHE A 67 -17.08 5.77 -17.33
CA PHE A 67 -17.51 6.23 -16.00
C PHE A 67 -18.60 7.33 -16.00
N ASN A 68 -18.77 8.05 -17.13
CA ASN A 68 -19.74 9.14 -17.25
C ASN A 68 -21.22 8.69 -17.34
N ASP A 69 -21.52 7.40 -17.52
CA ASP A 69 -22.90 6.91 -17.70
C ASP A 69 -23.52 6.26 -16.43
N ILE A 70 -22.88 6.37 -15.26
CA ILE A 70 -23.22 5.52 -14.11
C ILE A 70 -24.33 6.14 -13.24
N ARG A 71 -25.59 5.80 -13.52
CA ARG A 71 -26.68 5.80 -12.50
C ARG A 71 -26.84 4.41 -11.87
N VAL A 72 -27.28 4.40 -10.61
CA VAL A 72 -27.52 3.21 -9.76
C VAL A 72 -28.35 2.09 -10.45
N SER A 73 -29.23 2.43 -11.40
CA SER A 73 -30.00 1.48 -12.23
C SER A 73 -29.15 0.50 -13.05
N LEU A 74 -27.88 0.84 -13.35
CA LEU A 74 -27.06 -0.03 -14.18
C LEU A 74 -26.59 -1.31 -13.45
N ARG A 75 -26.48 -1.31 -12.11
CA ARG A 75 -26.10 -2.54 -11.37
C ARG A 75 -27.13 -3.65 -11.54
N PHE A 76 -28.41 -3.29 -11.54
CA PHE A 76 -29.52 -4.22 -11.77
C PHE A 76 -29.52 -4.72 -13.22
N LEU A 77 -29.34 -3.82 -14.20
CA LEU A 77 -29.18 -4.17 -15.62
C LEU A 77 -27.96 -5.06 -15.89
N LEU A 78 -26.83 -4.82 -15.20
CA LEU A 78 -25.62 -5.62 -15.32
C LEU A 78 -25.84 -7.03 -14.74
N MET A 79 -26.54 -7.14 -13.62
CA MET A 79 -26.98 -8.44 -13.07
C MET A 79 -27.91 -9.18 -14.04
N LEU A 80 -28.91 -8.50 -14.61
CA LEU A 80 -29.81 -9.11 -15.60
C LEU A 80 -29.08 -9.57 -16.86
N ARG A 81 -28.13 -8.78 -17.37
CA ARG A 81 -27.27 -9.15 -18.51
C ARG A 81 -26.36 -10.34 -18.19
N PHE A 82 -25.78 -10.39 -16.98
CA PHE A 82 -25.00 -11.55 -16.55
C PHE A 82 -25.86 -12.80 -16.41
N LYS A 83 -27.09 -12.69 -15.90
CA LYS A 83 -28.03 -13.81 -15.78
C LYS A 83 -28.48 -14.35 -17.14
N ALA A 84 -28.73 -13.47 -18.11
CA ALA A 84 -29.02 -13.85 -19.49
C ALA A 84 -27.83 -14.55 -20.17
N LEU A 85 -26.62 -14.04 -19.95
CA LEU A 85 -25.38 -14.61 -20.50
C LEU A 85 -25.01 -15.95 -19.85
N SER A 86 -25.22 -16.07 -18.53
CA SER A 86 -25.13 -17.30 -17.75
C SER A 86 -26.06 -18.38 -18.31
N LYS A 87 -27.34 -18.04 -18.53
CA LYS A 87 -28.33 -18.96 -19.13
C LYS A 87 -27.96 -19.39 -20.56
N LYS A 88 -27.35 -18.51 -21.35
CA LYS A 88 -26.89 -18.83 -22.73
C LYS A 88 -25.66 -19.74 -22.74
N LEU A 89 -24.80 -19.65 -21.73
CA LEU A 89 -23.52 -20.36 -21.66
C LEU A 89 -23.53 -21.58 -20.73
N ASP A 90 -24.65 -21.86 -20.06
CA ASP A 90 -24.77 -22.88 -19.00
C ASP A 90 -23.66 -22.74 -17.93
N LEU A 91 -23.31 -21.50 -17.59
CA LEU A 91 -22.31 -21.16 -16.58
C LEU A 91 -22.99 -20.47 -15.41
N SER A 92 -22.52 -20.71 -14.18
CA SER A 92 -23.08 -19.99 -13.03
C SER A 92 -22.86 -18.48 -13.12
N ASP A 93 -23.85 -17.70 -12.65
CA ASP A 93 -23.78 -16.23 -12.59
C ASP A 93 -22.51 -15.72 -11.89
N ALA A 94 -22.08 -16.44 -10.85
CA ALA A 94 -20.85 -16.18 -10.11
C ALA A 94 -19.60 -16.37 -10.99
N LYS A 95 -19.55 -17.43 -11.81
CA LYS A 95 -18.42 -17.72 -12.70
C LYS A 95 -18.31 -16.70 -13.83
N VAL A 96 -19.44 -16.27 -14.40
CA VAL A 96 -19.49 -15.19 -15.40
C VAL A 96 -19.02 -13.87 -14.78
N SER A 97 -19.58 -13.49 -13.62
CA SER A 97 -19.21 -12.25 -12.92
C SER A 97 -17.73 -12.24 -12.53
N TYR A 98 -17.21 -13.37 -12.04
CA TYR A 98 -15.80 -13.57 -11.72
C TYR A 98 -14.92 -13.41 -12.95
N TRP A 99 -15.28 -14.05 -14.08
CA TRP A 99 -14.55 -13.94 -15.35
C TRP A 99 -14.45 -12.49 -15.83
N PHE A 100 -15.55 -11.74 -15.86
CA PHE A 100 -15.53 -10.32 -16.29
C PHE A 100 -14.72 -9.44 -15.33
N ARG A 101 -14.77 -9.73 -14.02
CA ARG A 101 -13.96 -9.02 -13.03
C ARG A 101 -12.46 -9.26 -13.28
N MET A 102 -12.08 -10.51 -13.51
CA MET A 102 -10.70 -10.87 -13.83
C MET A 102 -10.24 -10.30 -15.16
N LYS A 103 -11.04 -10.42 -16.23
CA LYS A 103 -10.70 -9.89 -17.56
C LYS A 103 -10.50 -8.37 -17.52
N ARG A 104 -11.34 -7.65 -16.78
CA ARG A 104 -11.17 -6.21 -16.56
C ARG A 104 -9.87 -5.92 -15.80
N ASN A 105 -9.56 -6.69 -14.77
CA ASN A 105 -8.33 -6.51 -14.01
C ASN A 105 -7.08 -6.82 -14.84
N SER A 106 -7.11 -7.88 -15.67
CA SER A 106 -5.99 -8.23 -16.57
C SER A 106 -5.79 -7.21 -17.69
N VAL A 107 -6.84 -6.52 -18.12
CA VAL A 107 -6.72 -5.41 -19.07
C VAL A 107 -6.24 -4.13 -18.39
N LYS A 108 -6.71 -3.87 -17.16
CA LYS A 108 -6.32 -2.68 -16.38
C LYS A 108 -4.87 -2.75 -15.89
N PHE A 109 -4.42 -3.95 -15.53
CA PHE A 109 -3.09 -4.23 -15.00
C PHE A 109 -2.53 -5.47 -15.74
N PRO A 110 -1.95 -5.27 -16.93
CA PRO A 110 -1.46 -6.37 -17.76
C PRO A 110 -0.19 -7.02 -17.20
N GLU A 111 0.45 -6.38 -16.22
CA GLU A 111 1.76 -6.74 -15.71
C GLU A 111 1.71 -8.02 -14.84
N PRO A 112 2.30 -9.14 -15.28
CA PRO A 112 2.19 -10.42 -14.57
C PRO A 112 2.92 -10.41 -13.22
N PHE A 113 3.99 -9.63 -13.10
CA PHE A 113 4.79 -9.51 -11.89
C PHE A 113 4.04 -8.87 -10.71
N LEU A 114 2.90 -8.20 -10.95
CA LEU A 114 2.06 -7.66 -9.86
C LEU A 114 1.33 -8.77 -9.09
N TYR A 115 1.18 -9.95 -9.69
CA TYR A 115 0.44 -11.09 -9.13
C TYR A 115 1.35 -12.27 -8.80
N ASP A 116 2.49 -12.40 -9.50
CA ASP A 116 3.41 -13.52 -9.36
C ASP A 116 4.84 -13.04 -9.14
N THR A 117 5.41 -13.36 -7.98
CA THR A 117 6.78 -12.98 -7.62
C THR A 117 7.83 -13.71 -8.47
N SER A 118 7.49 -14.86 -9.06
CA SER A 118 8.41 -15.62 -9.92
C SER A 118 8.75 -14.88 -11.23
N GLU A 119 7.95 -13.87 -11.59
CA GLU A 119 8.14 -13.07 -12.80
C GLU A 119 9.07 -11.87 -12.59
N PHE A 120 9.53 -11.60 -11.36
CA PHE A 120 10.42 -10.47 -11.06
C PHE A 120 11.73 -10.51 -11.83
N PHE A 121 12.37 -11.67 -11.88
CA PHE A 121 13.71 -11.83 -12.48
C PHE A 121 13.67 -12.63 -13.78
N ARG A 122 12.50 -13.13 -14.19
CA ARG A 122 12.35 -13.91 -15.43
C ARG A 122 12.71 -13.06 -16.65
N ALA A 123 13.60 -13.58 -17.51
CA ALA A 123 14.11 -12.89 -18.70
C ALA A 123 14.88 -11.58 -18.41
N TYR A 124 15.36 -11.41 -17.17
CA TYR A 124 16.31 -10.34 -16.85
C TYR A 124 17.61 -10.53 -17.67
N PRO A 125 18.24 -9.47 -18.22
CA PRO A 125 17.96 -8.05 -18.05
C PRO A 125 17.00 -7.42 -19.08
N TYR A 126 16.38 -8.21 -19.96
CA TYR A 126 15.58 -7.71 -21.09
C TYR A 126 14.12 -7.40 -20.72
N HIS A 127 13.91 -6.71 -19.61
CA HIS A 127 12.56 -6.31 -19.21
C HIS A 127 12.13 -5.04 -19.95
N GLU A 128 10.99 -5.11 -20.63
CA GLU A 128 10.35 -3.95 -21.24
C GLU A 128 9.45 -3.23 -20.23
N MET A 129 9.68 -1.94 -20.04
CA MET A 129 8.90 -1.11 -19.13
C MET A 129 7.70 -0.51 -19.88
N SER A 130 6.49 -0.81 -19.41
CA SER A 130 5.30 -0.18 -19.94
C SER A 130 5.21 1.29 -19.52
N ARG A 131 4.52 2.11 -20.33
CA ARG A 131 4.33 3.55 -20.06
C ARG A 131 3.65 3.82 -18.71
N CYS A 132 2.78 2.93 -18.25
CA CYS A 132 2.12 3.05 -16.96
C CYS A 132 3.11 2.88 -15.80
N ILE A 133 3.99 1.89 -15.88
CA ILE A 133 5.02 1.65 -14.86
C ILE A 133 6.05 2.78 -14.87
N PHE A 134 6.41 3.31 -16.04
CA PHE A 134 7.27 4.49 -16.14
C PHE A 134 6.71 5.67 -15.35
N TRP A 135 5.46 6.08 -15.62
CA TRP A 135 4.84 7.20 -14.91
C TRP A 135 4.64 6.93 -13.43
N TYR A 136 4.35 5.68 -13.05
CA TYR A 136 4.31 5.28 -11.65
C TYR A 136 5.66 5.56 -10.97
N TYR A 137 6.76 5.09 -11.56
CA TYR A 137 8.11 5.37 -11.07
C TYR A 137 8.44 6.87 -10.98
N MET A 138 8.11 7.65 -12.00
CA MET A 138 8.42 9.09 -12.00
C MET A 138 7.67 9.84 -10.90
N VAL A 139 6.39 9.53 -10.70
CA VAL A 139 5.56 10.16 -9.67
C VAL A 139 6.02 9.74 -8.28
N GLU A 140 6.31 8.46 -8.06
CA GLU A 140 6.85 7.98 -6.78
C GLU A 140 8.19 8.63 -6.46
N LEU A 141 9.11 8.65 -7.41
CA LEU A 141 10.42 9.28 -7.21
C LEU A 141 10.28 10.77 -6.89
N ALA A 142 9.41 11.50 -7.59
CA ALA A 142 9.16 12.91 -7.31
C ALA A 142 8.56 13.13 -5.92
N TYR A 143 7.62 12.28 -5.51
CA TYR A 143 7.03 12.32 -4.17
C TYR A 143 8.08 12.09 -3.08
N TYR A 144 8.87 11.02 -3.15
CA TYR A 144 9.90 10.73 -2.15
C TYR A 144 11.05 11.76 -2.15
N LEU A 145 11.40 12.31 -3.31
CA LEU A 145 12.39 13.39 -3.40
C LEU A 145 11.86 14.68 -2.75
N SER A 146 10.58 15.00 -2.95
CA SER A 146 9.94 16.13 -2.27
C SER A 146 9.91 15.94 -0.76
N GLY A 147 9.65 14.72 -0.28
CA GLY A 147 9.71 14.36 1.14
C GLY A 147 11.12 14.51 1.73
N LEU A 148 12.16 14.14 0.97
CA LEU A 148 13.55 14.33 1.39
C LEU A 148 13.88 15.82 1.58
N ILE A 149 13.45 16.69 0.67
CA ILE A 149 13.62 18.13 0.81
C ILE A 149 12.84 18.64 2.03
N TRP A 150 11.61 18.16 2.20
CA TRP A 150 10.72 18.58 3.28
C TRP A 150 11.29 18.24 4.67
N VAL A 151 11.96 17.09 4.82
CA VAL A 151 12.64 16.70 6.08
C VAL A 151 13.66 17.76 6.53
N PHE A 152 14.32 18.47 5.61
CA PHE A 152 15.26 19.54 5.97
C PHE A 152 14.59 20.86 6.33
N LEU A 153 13.35 21.08 5.90
CA LEU A 153 12.58 22.30 6.15
C LEU A 153 11.72 22.19 7.42
N GLU A 154 11.32 20.99 7.81
CA GLU A 154 10.56 20.75 9.03
C GLU A 154 11.38 20.93 10.32
N VAL A 155 10.67 21.21 11.42
CA VAL A 155 11.25 21.23 12.76
C VAL A 155 11.76 19.84 13.12
N LYS A 156 13.02 19.77 13.57
CA LYS A 156 13.68 18.50 13.90
C LYS A 156 13.03 17.85 15.12
N ARG A 157 12.35 16.74 14.89
CA ARG A 157 11.76 15.88 15.93
C ARG A 157 12.71 14.75 16.34
N LYS A 158 12.36 14.02 17.39
CA LYS A 158 13.16 12.91 17.96
C LYS A 158 13.42 11.76 16.96
N ASP A 159 12.62 11.65 15.91
CA ASP A 159 12.73 10.66 14.83
C ASP A 159 13.41 11.20 13.55
N PHE A 160 13.96 12.41 13.56
CA PHE A 160 14.57 13.09 12.41
C PHE A 160 15.59 12.22 11.67
N ILE A 161 16.57 11.64 12.39
CA ILE A 161 17.64 10.83 11.78
C ILE A 161 17.06 9.56 11.13
N VAL A 162 16.08 8.94 11.77
CA VAL A 162 15.42 7.73 11.25
C VAL A 162 14.66 8.06 9.96
N MET A 163 13.92 9.17 9.95
CA MET A 163 13.21 9.65 8.76
C MET A 163 14.16 10.08 7.64
N LEU A 164 15.30 10.68 7.95
CA LEU A 164 16.33 11.04 6.96
C LEU A 164 16.93 9.79 6.30
N ILE A 165 17.32 8.80 7.11
CA ILE A 165 17.83 7.51 6.60
C ILE A 165 16.78 6.85 5.72
N HIS A 166 15.51 6.85 6.13
CA HIS A 166 14.41 6.30 5.34
C HIS A 166 14.28 6.96 3.97
N HIS A 167 14.24 8.30 3.91
CA HIS A 167 14.10 9.03 2.65
C HIS A 167 15.31 8.81 1.74
N PHE A 168 16.52 8.78 2.29
CA PHE A 168 17.71 8.46 1.52
C PHE A 168 17.65 7.05 0.94
N VAL A 169 17.31 6.04 1.76
CA VAL A 169 17.22 4.64 1.34
C VAL A 169 16.10 4.43 0.31
N THR A 170 14.94 5.05 0.48
CA THR A 170 13.81 4.91 -0.46
C THR A 170 14.09 5.59 -1.79
N VAL A 171 14.63 6.81 -1.82
CA VAL A 171 15.05 7.48 -3.06
C VAL A 171 16.15 6.67 -3.77
N ALA A 172 17.11 6.13 -3.01
CA ALA A 172 18.14 5.26 -3.54
C ALA A 172 17.57 3.96 -4.11
N LEU A 173 16.62 3.30 -3.43
CA LEU A 173 15.95 2.08 -3.91
C LEU A 173 15.18 2.30 -5.21
N ILE A 174 14.41 3.38 -5.30
CA ILE A 174 13.63 3.71 -6.49
C ILE A 174 14.58 4.01 -7.65
N SER A 175 15.57 4.86 -7.44
CA SER A 175 16.54 5.24 -8.47
C SER A 175 17.38 4.05 -8.93
N PHE A 176 17.92 3.27 -7.99
CA PHE A 176 18.76 2.11 -8.28
C PHE A 176 17.95 1.04 -9.02
N SER A 177 16.74 0.70 -8.56
CA SER A 177 15.89 -0.30 -9.23
C SER A 177 15.52 0.12 -10.66
N TYR A 178 15.37 1.42 -10.92
CA TYR A 178 15.16 1.93 -12.28
C TYR A 178 16.41 1.75 -13.15
N LEU A 179 17.59 2.13 -12.65
CA LEU A 179 18.84 2.10 -13.41
C LEU A 179 19.29 0.69 -13.81
N ILE A 180 19.07 -0.31 -12.93
CA ILE A 180 19.47 -1.70 -13.18
C ILE A 180 18.34 -2.56 -13.77
N ASN A 181 17.25 -1.95 -14.23
CA ASN A 181 16.09 -2.66 -14.80
C ASN A 181 15.38 -3.63 -13.83
N TYR A 182 15.39 -3.34 -12.52
CA TYR A 182 14.64 -4.03 -11.47
C TYR A 182 13.25 -3.41 -11.21
N PHE A 183 12.69 -2.74 -12.22
CA PHE A 183 11.43 -2.01 -12.06
C PHE A 183 10.25 -2.92 -11.69
N ARG A 184 10.30 -4.22 -12.01
CA ARG A 184 9.24 -5.19 -11.65
C ARG A 184 9.12 -5.37 -10.14
N ILE A 185 10.23 -5.74 -9.48
CA ILE A 185 10.27 -5.90 -8.03
C ILE A 185 10.11 -4.55 -7.32
N GLY A 186 10.73 -3.50 -7.83
CA GLY A 186 10.62 -2.16 -7.24
C GLY A 186 9.20 -1.57 -7.31
N SER A 187 8.45 -1.83 -8.39
CA SER A 187 7.02 -1.46 -8.47
C SER A 187 6.19 -2.09 -7.36
N VAL A 188 6.42 -3.38 -7.08
CA VAL A 188 5.70 -4.07 -6.01
C VAL A 188 6.12 -3.57 -4.64
N ILE A 189 7.41 -3.28 -4.44
CA ILE A 189 7.91 -2.63 -3.22
C ILE A 189 7.14 -1.33 -2.97
N MET A 190 7.12 -0.39 -3.92
CA MET A 190 6.41 0.89 -3.75
C MET A 190 4.92 0.68 -3.41
N LEU A 191 4.25 -0.23 -4.13
CA LEU A 191 2.83 -0.53 -3.89
C LEU A 191 2.54 -1.02 -2.46
N LEU A 192 3.41 -1.86 -1.90
CA LEU A 192 3.25 -2.39 -0.55
C LEU A 192 3.35 -1.29 0.51
N HIS A 193 4.23 -0.31 0.29
CA HIS A 193 4.47 0.75 1.26
C HIS A 193 3.32 1.75 1.25
N ASP A 194 2.90 2.21 0.07
CA ASP A 194 1.77 3.11 -0.12
C ASP A 194 0.45 2.61 0.49
N SER A 195 0.28 1.28 0.56
CA SER A 195 -0.98 0.66 0.96
C SER A 195 -1.41 0.98 2.39
N ALA A 196 -0.47 1.04 3.34
CA ALA A 196 -0.81 1.35 4.74
C ALA A 196 -0.92 2.87 4.95
N ASP A 197 -0.10 3.65 4.25
CA ASP A 197 0.03 5.09 4.46
C ASP A 197 -1.29 5.82 4.16
N PHE A 198 -2.05 5.33 3.17
CA PHE A 198 -3.43 5.77 2.93
C PHE A 198 -4.32 5.72 4.18
N TRP A 199 -4.29 4.61 4.93
CA TRP A 199 -5.11 4.44 6.13
C TRP A 199 -4.64 5.32 7.29
N LEU A 200 -3.32 5.53 7.39
CA LEU A 200 -2.74 6.40 8.40
C LEU A 200 -3.15 7.87 8.19
N GLU A 201 -3.03 8.37 6.95
CA GLU A 201 -3.45 9.72 6.61
C GLU A 201 -4.96 9.89 6.74
N ALA A 202 -5.76 8.87 6.39
CA ALA A 202 -7.20 8.86 6.65
C ALA A 202 -7.53 8.96 8.15
N ALA A 203 -6.81 8.23 9.01
CA ALA A 203 -7.01 8.31 10.45
C ALA A 203 -6.70 9.70 10.99
N LYS A 204 -5.60 10.34 10.55
CA LYS A 204 -5.26 11.72 10.91
C LYS A 204 -6.36 12.70 10.49
N MET A 205 -6.85 12.60 9.25
CA MET A 205 -7.94 13.44 8.77
C MET A 205 -9.21 13.29 9.63
N PHE A 206 -9.62 12.07 9.98
CA PHE A 206 -10.78 11.87 10.85
C PHE A 206 -10.57 12.36 12.28
N LYS A 207 -9.32 12.31 12.78
CA LYS A 207 -8.95 12.93 14.06
C LYS A 207 -9.15 14.44 14.01
N TYR A 208 -8.69 15.12 12.95
CA TYR A 208 -8.89 16.57 12.77
C TYR A 208 -10.37 16.97 12.69
N ILE A 209 -11.22 16.14 12.08
CA ILE A 209 -12.66 16.37 11.97
C ILE A 209 -13.41 16.02 13.28
N GLY A 210 -12.75 15.40 14.26
CA GLY A 210 -13.36 14.97 15.52
C GLY A 210 -14.24 13.72 15.42
N LYS A 211 -14.12 12.94 14.33
CA LYS A 211 -14.85 11.67 14.16
C LYS A 211 -14.06 10.49 14.75
N SER A 212 -14.19 10.30 16.07
CA SER A 212 -13.43 9.29 16.84
C SER A 212 -13.62 7.85 16.33
N TRP A 213 -14.85 7.43 16.03
CA TRP A 213 -15.10 6.06 15.55
C TRP A 213 -14.42 5.78 14.20
N SER A 214 -14.53 6.69 13.23
CA SER A 214 -13.87 6.56 11.93
C SER A 214 -12.35 6.63 12.05
N CYS A 215 -11.83 7.48 12.94
CA CYS A 215 -10.40 7.54 13.25
C CYS A 215 -9.90 6.19 13.78
N MET A 216 -10.57 5.60 14.77
CA MET A 216 -10.22 4.29 15.32
C MET A 216 -10.28 3.20 14.25
N ALA A 217 -11.35 3.17 13.45
CA ALA A 217 -11.49 2.19 12.37
C ALA A 217 -10.35 2.29 11.34
N CYS A 218 -10.00 3.50 10.89
CA CYS A 218 -8.87 3.72 9.97
C CYS A 218 -7.52 3.38 10.61
N PHE A 219 -7.32 3.69 11.89
CA PHE A 219 -6.08 3.36 12.60
C PHE A 219 -5.93 1.84 12.80
N THR A 220 -7.00 1.12 13.12
CA THR A 220 -6.98 -0.35 13.16
C THR A 220 -6.69 -0.94 11.78
N ALA A 221 -7.33 -0.43 10.72
CA ALA A 221 -7.05 -0.86 9.35
C ALA A 221 -5.58 -0.60 8.97
N PHE A 222 -5.02 0.55 9.35
CA PHE A 222 -3.61 0.86 9.18
C PHE A 222 -2.70 -0.20 9.82
N ILE A 223 -2.93 -0.58 11.09
CA ILE A 223 -2.13 -1.60 11.77
C ILE A 223 -2.21 -2.94 11.04
N CYS A 224 -3.42 -3.39 10.67
CA CYS A 224 -3.61 -4.65 9.96
C CYS A 224 -2.87 -4.66 8.62
N VAL A 225 -3.00 -3.59 7.82
CA VAL A 225 -2.33 -3.48 6.52
C VAL A 225 -0.82 -3.36 6.70
N TRP A 226 -0.34 -2.58 7.66
CA TRP A 226 1.09 -2.43 7.98
C TRP A 226 1.76 -3.78 8.27
N ILE A 227 1.17 -4.57 9.18
CA ILE A 227 1.72 -5.89 9.52
C ILE A 227 1.69 -6.83 8.32
N ALA A 228 0.58 -6.89 7.59
CA ALA A 228 0.45 -7.75 6.42
C ALA A 228 1.46 -7.40 5.32
N THR A 229 1.65 -6.11 5.01
CA THR A 229 2.53 -5.70 3.91
C THR A 229 4.00 -5.67 4.30
N ARG A 230 4.36 -5.07 5.43
CA ARG A 230 5.76 -4.78 5.80
C ARG A 230 6.40 -5.85 6.68
N LEU A 231 5.62 -6.60 7.47
CA LEU A 231 6.16 -7.60 8.41
C LEU A 231 5.98 -9.04 7.89
N TYR A 232 4.98 -9.28 7.04
CA TYR A 232 4.79 -10.57 6.40
C TYR A 232 5.23 -10.56 4.93
N TYR A 233 4.51 -9.84 4.07
CA TYR A 233 4.73 -9.98 2.62
C TYR A 233 6.12 -9.51 2.18
N TYR A 234 6.57 -8.35 2.66
CA TYR A 234 7.87 -7.80 2.30
C TYR A 234 9.05 -8.75 2.63
N PRO A 235 9.25 -9.24 3.87
CA PRO A 235 10.37 -10.15 4.15
C PRO A 235 10.21 -11.54 3.51
N PHE A 236 9.02 -12.15 3.60
CA PHE A 236 8.84 -13.55 3.18
C PHE A 236 8.62 -13.74 1.69
N ARG A 237 8.26 -12.69 0.93
CA ARG A 237 8.06 -12.77 -0.52
C ARG A 237 9.04 -11.90 -1.29
N ILE A 238 9.19 -10.63 -0.93
CA ILE A 238 10.07 -9.71 -1.68
C ILE A 238 11.53 -10.02 -1.39
N ILE A 239 11.96 -9.94 -0.12
CA ILE A 239 13.34 -10.24 0.26
C ILE A 239 13.69 -11.69 -0.09
N ALA A 240 12.79 -12.63 0.21
CA ALA A 240 12.98 -14.04 -0.17
C ALA A 240 13.19 -14.22 -1.69
N SER A 241 12.41 -13.57 -2.55
CA SER A 241 12.61 -13.66 -4.01
C SER A 241 13.99 -13.15 -4.44
N LEU A 242 14.52 -12.12 -3.77
CA LEU A 242 15.85 -11.60 -4.07
C LEU A 242 16.97 -12.58 -3.67
N PHE A 243 16.80 -13.34 -2.57
CA PHE A 243 17.80 -14.31 -2.12
C PHE A 243 17.69 -15.68 -2.78
N TYR A 244 16.50 -16.12 -3.17
CA TYR A 244 16.27 -17.46 -3.72
C TYR A 244 16.07 -17.45 -5.24
N ASP A 245 15.25 -16.54 -5.77
CA ASP A 245 14.91 -16.53 -7.21
C ASP A 245 15.98 -15.79 -8.03
N ALA A 246 16.50 -14.65 -7.53
CA ALA A 246 17.47 -13.85 -8.28
C ALA A 246 18.79 -14.60 -8.56
N PRO A 247 19.46 -15.26 -7.57
CA PRO A 247 20.70 -15.98 -7.84
C PRO A 247 20.47 -17.21 -8.73
N ARG A 248 19.29 -17.82 -8.66
CA ARG A 248 18.91 -18.97 -9.49
C ARG A 248 18.71 -18.58 -10.96
N LEU A 249 18.16 -17.40 -11.23
CA LEU A 249 17.81 -16.96 -12.59
C LEU A 249 18.89 -16.11 -13.26
N ILE A 250 19.59 -15.27 -12.49
CA ILE A 250 20.56 -14.28 -12.98
C ILE A 250 22.01 -14.75 -12.74
N GLY A 251 22.23 -15.64 -11.76
CA GLY A 251 23.56 -16.00 -11.28
C GLY A 251 24.14 -14.98 -10.30
N PHE A 252 25.45 -15.04 -10.08
CA PHE A 252 26.15 -14.10 -9.19
C PHE A 252 26.28 -12.73 -9.85
N TYR A 253 25.59 -11.73 -9.29
CA TYR A 253 25.62 -10.36 -9.79
C TYR A 253 25.74 -9.37 -8.62
N PRO A 254 26.81 -8.54 -8.53
CA PRO A 254 27.03 -7.65 -7.38
C PRO A 254 25.88 -6.68 -7.09
N ALA A 255 25.11 -6.27 -8.10
CA ALA A 255 23.97 -5.38 -7.89
C ALA A 255 22.85 -6.04 -7.06
N ILE A 256 22.73 -7.37 -7.07
CA ILE A 256 21.78 -8.11 -6.20
C ILE A 256 22.12 -7.85 -4.73
N ASN A 257 23.41 -7.90 -4.39
CA ASN A 257 23.87 -7.68 -3.02
C ASN A 257 23.64 -6.21 -2.59
N ALA A 258 23.94 -5.25 -3.47
CA ALA A 258 23.68 -3.84 -3.21
C ALA A 258 22.17 -3.58 -2.99
N PHE A 259 21.32 -4.16 -3.83
CA PHE A 259 19.87 -4.07 -3.67
C PHE A 259 19.39 -4.72 -2.36
N ALA A 260 19.96 -5.88 -2.01
CA ALA A 260 19.63 -6.60 -0.78
C ALA A 260 19.95 -5.78 0.49
N VAL A 261 21.09 -5.07 0.51
CA VAL A 261 21.45 -4.18 1.62
C VAL A 261 20.36 -3.13 1.83
N PHE A 262 19.93 -2.45 0.77
CA PHE A 262 18.87 -1.46 0.89
C PHE A 262 17.54 -2.07 1.38
N LEU A 263 17.15 -3.25 0.89
CA LEU A 263 15.92 -3.89 1.33
C LEU A 263 15.96 -4.30 2.81
N ILE A 264 17.11 -4.80 3.28
CA ILE A 264 17.32 -5.17 4.68
C ILE A 264 17.29 -3.92 5.56
N THR A 265 17.97 -2.83 5.17
CA THR A 265 17.92 -1.56 5.88
C THR A 265 16.47 -1.08 6.02
N LEU A 266 15.69 -1.13 4.94
CA LEU A 266 14.29 -0.76 4.99
C LEU A 266 13.47 -1.68 5.92
N GLN A 267 13.78 -2.98 5.98
CA GLN A 267 13.13 -3.90 6.92
C GLN A 267 13.43 -3.59 8.38
N LEU A 268 14.68 -3.22 8.70
CA LEU A 268 15.04 -2.82 10.06
C LEU A 268 14.26 -1.58 10.51
N LEU A 269 14.08 -0.62 9.60
CA LEU A 269 13.25 0.55 9.83
C LEU A 269 11.77 0.16 10.06
N HIS A 270 11.23 -0.79 9.30
CA HIS A 270 9.86 -1.30 9.54
C HIS A 270 9.70 -1.91 10.93
N ILE A 271 10.69 -2.68 11.40
CA ILE A 271 10.66 -3.26 12.75
C ILE A 271 10.65 -2.13 13.78
N PHE A 272 11.52 -1.12 13.61
CA PHE A 272 11.55 0.06 14.48
C PHE A 272 10.19 0.76 14.58
N TRP A 273 9.56 1.09 13.46
CA TRP A 273 8.25 1.75 13.48
C TRP A 273 7.14 0.84 13.99
N THR A 274 7.23 -0.48 13.78
CA THR A 274 6.25 -1.43 14.32
C THR A 274 6.23 -1.39 15.85
N VAL A 275 7.39 -1.28 16.49
CA VAL A 275 7.48 -1.10 17.95
C VAL A 275 6.78 0.21 18.37
N GLN A 276 6.97 1.30 17.63
CA GLN A 276 6.30 2.59 17.91
C GLN A 276 4.78 2.52 17.72
N ILE A 277 4.32 1.83 16.68
CA ILE A 277 2.90 1.63 16.38
C ILE A 277 2.24 0.82 17.49
N ILE A 278 2.84 -0.31 17.89
CA ILE A 278 2.33 -1.16 18.98
C ILE A 278 2.31 -0.38 20.30
N ARG A 279 3.37 0.37 20.61
CA ARG A 279 3.42 1.22 21.80
C ARG A 279 2.29 2.24 21.82
N THR A 280 1.99 2.86 20.69
CA THR A 280 0.89 3.84 20.56
C THR A 280 -0.48 3.16 20.68
N ALA A 281 -0.65 1.97 20.11
CA ALA A 281 -1.89 1.20 20.19
C ALA A 281 -2.16 0.64 21.62
N ALA A 282 -1.11 0.39 22.41
CA ALA A 282 -1.21 -0.13 23.76
C ALA A 282 -1.51 0.94 24.84
N LYS A 283 -1.16 2.22 24.59
CA LYS A 283 -1.37 3.33 25.54
C LYS A 283 -2.79 3.39 26.14
N PRO A 284 -3.88 3.28 25.36
CA PRO A 284 -5.24 3.35 25.90
C PRO A 284 -5.55 2.22 26.90
N PHE A 285 -4.92 1.05 26.74
CA PHE A 285 -5.13 -0.11 27.62
C PHE A 285 -4.28 -0.05 28.89
N THR A 286 -3.11 0.58 28.84
CA THR A 286 -2.20 0.68 29.99
C THR A 286 -2.54 1.84 30.93
N THR A 287 -3.08 2.94 30.39
CA THR A 287 -3.33 4.17 31.17
C THR A 287 -4.74 4.20 31.79
N GLY A 288 -5.56 3.16 31.58
CA GLY A 288 -6.87 3.02 32.22
C GLY A 288 -7.93 4.04 31.78
N GLN A 289 -7.65 4.92 30.82
CA GLN A 289 -8.63 5.84 30.24
C GLN A 289 -9.43 5.16 29.12
N LEU A 290 -10.23 4.16 29.50
CA LEU A 290 -11.52 3.98 28.84
C LEU A 290 -12.49 4.92 29.57
N THR A 291 -13.06 5.87 28.84
CA THR A 291 -14.24 6.69 29.23
C THR A 291 -14.06 7.85 30.23
N SER A 292 -13.12 8.78 29.99
CA SER A 292 -13.33 10.19 30.35
C SER A 292 -12.55 11.08 29.39
N ASP A 293 -13.25 11.95 28.67
CA ASP A 293 -12.72 13.09 27.91
C ASP A 293 -11.76 12.82 26.73
N ALA A 294 -12.34 12.39 25.61
CA ALA A 294 -11.75 12.56 24.28
C ALA A 294 -11.69 14.04 23.81
N ARG A 295 -11.66 15.02 24.72
CA ARG A 295 -11.82 16.45 24.40
C ARG A 295 -10.75 17.38 25.01
N SER A 296 -9.80 16.90 25.82
CA SER A 296 -8.84 17.79 26.52
C SER A 296 -7.35 17.57 26.25
N ASP A 297 -6.93 16.56 25.48
CA ASP A 297 -5.51 16.45 25.09
C ASP A 297 -5.23 17.24 23.80
N SER A 298 -5.27 18.57 23.94
CA SER A 298 -4.88 19.56 22.93
C SER A 298 -3.41 20.00 23.06
N GLU A 299 -2.53 19.19 23.64
CA GLU A 299 -1.09 19.42 23.65
C GLU A 299 -0.42 18.11 23.23
N MET A 300 -0.13 17.99 21.92
CA MET A 300 0.89 17.04 21.48
C MET A 300 2.17 17.46 22.19
N SER A 301 2.59 16.65 23.17
CA SER A 301 3.83 16.81 23.91
C SER A 301 5.05 16.75 22.98
N ASP A 302 5.35 17.88 22.35
CA ASP A 302 6.67 18.28 21.87
C ASP A 302 7.30 19.21 22.92
N THR A 303 7.47 18.70 24.15
CA THR A 303 8.27 19.38 25.18
C THR A 303 8.69 18.35 26.22
N ASP A 304 9.86 17.77 26.02
CA ASP A 304 10.64 17.18 27.11
C ASP A 304 12.12 17.45 26.79
N ASN A 305 12.60 18.58 27.34
CA ASN A 305 13.95 18.88 27.82
C ASN A 305 14.39 20.31 27.44
N ASP A 306 14.16 21.26 28.34
CA ASP A 306 15.22 22.07 28.97
C ASP A 306 14.61 23.02 30.02
N CYS A 307 15.05 22.93 31.28
CA CYS A 307 15.47 24.08 32.09
C CYS A 307 15.80 23.64 33.52
N THR A 308 17.09 23.71 33.82
CA THR A 308 17.75 23.72 35.12
C THR A 308 17.16 24.71 36.15
N THR A 309 17.19 24.27 37.42
CA THR A 309 17.39 25.05 38.67
C THR A 309 16.64 26.38 38.86
N GLY A 310 15.76 26.40 39.86
CA GLY A 310 15.23 27.62 40.46
C GLY A 310 14.62 27.33 41.83
N SER A 311 15.47 27.37 42.87
CA SER A 311 15.04 27.45 44.27
C SER A 311 14.18 28.70 44.44
N HIS A 312 12.95 28.56 44.96
CA HIS A 312 12.30 29.63 45.70
C HIS A 312 11.38 29.04 46.77
N ALA A 313 11.82 29.22 48.01
CA ALA A 313 11.02 29.11 49.21
C ALA A 313 9.80 30.05 49.13
N ASN A 314 8.69 29.63 49.72
CA ASN A 314 7.71 30.57 50.27
C ASN A 314 7.00 29.98 51.49
N GLY A 315 6.92 30.84 52.51
CA GLY A 315 6.58 30.49 53.87
C GLY A 315 5.08 30.35 54.10
N ALA A 316 4.75 29.41 54.98
CA ALA A 316 3.43 29.26 55.55
C ALA A 316 3.29 30.21 56.74
N ALA A 317 2.56 31.32 56.54
CA ALA A 317 2.00 32.11 57.62
C ALA A 317 0.76 31.39 58.16
N LYS A 318 0.81 30.94 59.42
CA LYS A 318 -0.32 30.40 60.16
C LYS A 318 -0.93 31.52 60.99
N VAL A 319 -2.16 31.91 60.68
CA VAL A 319 -2.97 32.82 61.50
C VAL A 319 -3.78 31.99 62.50
N LYS A 320 -3.65 32.40 63.77
CA LYS A 320 -4.35 32.06 65.03
C LYS A 320 -5.36 30.93 65.05
#